data_AF-F2L6F3-F1
#
_entry.id   AF-F2L6F3-F1
#
_cell.length_a   1.000
_cell.length_b   1.000
_cell.length_c   1.000
_cell.angle_alpha   90.00
_cell.angle_beta   90.00
_cell.angle_gamma   90.00
#
_symmetry.space_group_name_H-M   'P 1'
#
loop_
_entity.id
_entity.type
_entity.pdbx_description
1 polymer ?
#
loop_
_entity_poly.entity_id
_entity_poly.type
_entity_poly.pdbx_seq_one_letter_code
_entity_poly.pdbx_strand_id
1 'polypeptide(L)'
;MNPISRLWELILERFHLKEFLEHPVPRYANLNPLYWFGDVAAMSFVILAITGMVLAVLYTPGVTPTYTIQTLGGSAEVSQSYYSVYKIAYLTPLGFILREIHLWAAYMMVFAAITHFFAKFVLGSYKRRGGGALWLLGVLLGVLTVTQAVLGYILPLHLDGALALQIGLNIFRYLEYFGVPVGQVVVSVLGSTFITSGIMKDIYTLHVLVVPAIILVLLGLKINGILYGGVSPPPTKNNAARERALAETEPFYPHRFALTVGQLLLQLSVLLLLVAVFPQPLLEPWLPGQPVPSGVRPPWPVEWYYTYVKAINPFISVGIPIFMVLFALIVPLIDRKGGNSLEERWVWVLIAILYMAIIGYGTVLGFLIDIPKPLTPLTRITPPPDYVVPYIGTPTPVG
;
A
#
# COMPACT_ATOMS: atom_id res chain seq x y z
N MET A 1 -14.09 8.40 46.95
CA MET A 1 -13.40 8.42 45.63
C MET A 1 -12.81 9.80 45.38
N ASN A 2 -11.60 9.87 44.84
CA ASN A 2 -10.99 11.13 44.39
C ASN A 2 -11.79 11.68 43.19
N PRO A 3 -11.96 13.01 43.03
CA PRO A 3 -12.58 13.60 41.84
C PRO A 3 -12.12 13.02 40.50
N ILE A 4 -10.82 12.71 40.38
CA ILE A 4 -10.23 12.11 39.17
C ILE A 4 -10.77 10.69 38.92
N SER A 5 -10.83 9.86 39.97
CA SER A 5 -11.34 8.49 39.84
C SER A 5 -12.83 8.48 39.50
N ARG A 6 -13.58 9.45 40.03
CA ARG A 6 -15.01 9.64 39.71
C ARG A 6 -15.23 10.09 38.27
N LEU A 7 -14.41 11.03 37.79
CA LEU A 7 -14.43 11.45 36.38
C LEU A 7 -14.09 10.28 35.46
N TRP A 8 -13.07 9.49 35.81
CA TRP A 8 -12.68 8.31 35.05
C TRP A 8 -13.80 7.27 34.97
N GLU A 9 -14.42 6.92 36.10
CA GLU A 9 -15.57 6.00 36.10
C GLU A 9 -16.74 6.53 35.27
N LEU A 10 -17.06 7.82 35.38
CA LEU A 10 -18.11 8.45 34.57
C LEU A 10 -17.82 8.35 33.08
N ILE A 11 -16.57 8.53 32.66
CA ILE A 11 -16.15 8.37 31.25
C ILE A 11 -16.30 6.90 30.82
N LEU A 12 -15.79 5.96 31.62
CA LEU A 12 -15.87 4.54 31.30
C LEU A 12 -17.31 4.06 31.16
N GLU A 13 -18.19 4.50 32.06
CA GLU A 13 -19.60 4.17 32.06
C GLU A 13 -20.34 4.82 30.88
N ARG A 14 -20.16 6.13 30.66
CA ARG A 14 -20.87 6.86 29.61
C ARG A 14 -20.50 6.45 28.20
N PHE A 15 -19.25 6.05 27.98
CA PHE A 15 -18.75 5.65 26.65
C PHE A 15 -18.64 4.13 26.48
N HIS A 16 -19.13 3.33 27.44
CA HIS A 16 -19.05 1.86 27.42
C HIS A 16 -17.61 1.32 27.20
N LEU A 17 -16.61 2.06 27.65
CA LEU A 17 -15.20 1.71 27.42
C LEU A 17 -14.74 0.54 28.30
N LYS A 18 -15.46 0.27 29.40
CA LYS A 18 -15.14 -0.85 30.29
C LYS A 18 -15.15 -2.19 29.55
N GLU A 19 -16.15 -2.41 28.69
CA GLU A 19 -16.30 -3.63 27.89
C GLU A 19 -15.13 -3.82 26.92
N PHE A 20 -14.63 -2.74 26.33
CA PHE A 20 -13.46 -2.76 25.46
C PHE A 20 -12.17 -3.03 26.25
N LEU A 21 -11.98 -2.36 27.39
CA LEU A 21 -10.79 -2.52 28.23
C LEU A 21 -10.70 -3.90 28.89
N GLU A 22 -11.83 -4.49 29.23
CA GLU A 22 -11.92 -5.83 29.84
C GLU A 22 -12.02 -6.95 28.80
N HIS A 23 -12.01 -6.61 27.50
CA HIS A 23 -12.11 -7.61 26.44
C HIS A 23 -11.04 -8.70 26.61
N PRO A 24 -11.43 -9.99 26.65
CA PRO A 24 -10.48 -11.09 26.80
C PRO A 24 -9.64 -11.27 25.53
N VAL A 25 -8.32 -11.24 25.68
CA VAL A 25 -7.34 -11.48 24.61
C VAL A 25 -6.56 -12.76 24.93
N PRO A 26 -6.43 -13.71 23.99
CA PRO A 26 -5.65 -14.92 24.23
C PRO A 26 -4.16 -14.63 24.41
N ARG A 27 -3.54 -15.17 25.47
CA ARG A 27 -2.15 -14.88 25.86
C ARG A 27 -1.12 -15.27 24.81
N TYR A 28 -1.37 -16.32 24.03
CA TYR A 28 -0.47 -16.76 22.97
C TYR A 28 -0.30 -15.71 21.85
N ALA A 29 -1.31 -14.87 21.64
CA ALA A 29 -1.26 -13.82 20.63
C ALA A 29 -0.31 -12.68 21.06
N ASN A 30 0.15 -12.68 22.31
CA ASN A 30 0.97 -11.60 22.88
C ASN A 30 2.44 -11.73 22.56
N LEU A 31 2.90 -12.98 22.56
CA LEU A 31 4.32 -13.30 22.50
C LEU A 31 4.76 -13.64 21.07
N ASN A 32 3.81 -13.99 20.20
CA ASN A 32 4.12 -14.48 18.86
C ASN A 32 3.96 -13.38 17.80
N PRO A 33 5.06 -13.01 17.12
CA PRO A 33 5.03 -12.00 16.06
C PRO A 33 4.07 -12.28 14.89
N LEU A 34 3.67 -13.52 14.65
CA LEU A 34 2.71 -13.83 13.58
C LEU A 34 1.30 -13.28 13.85
N TYR A 35 1.04 -12.78 15.06
CA TYR A 35 -0.26 -12.25 15.48
C TYR A 35 -0.34 -10.73 15.49
N TRP A 36 0.78 -10.02 15.67
CA TRP A 36 0.80 -8.54 15.75
C TRP A 36 1.06 -7.84 14.39
N PHE A 37 1.38 -8.55 13.29
CA PHE A 37 1.65 -7.89 12.00
C PHE A 37 0.42 -7.19 11.43
N GLY A 38 -0.78 -7.65 11.81
CA GLY A 38 -2.02 -6.94 11.50
C GLY A 38 -2.10 -5.60 12.23
N ASP A 39 -1.65 -5.56 13.49
CA ASP A 39 -1.59 -4.35 14.30
C ASP A 39 -0.52 -3.38 13.78
N VAL A 40 0.66 -3.88 13.38
CA VAL A 40 1.70 -3.06 12.73
C VAL A 40 1.16 -2.39 11.46
N ALA A 41 0.44 -3.13 10.61
CA ALA A 41 -0.17 -2.58 9.39
C ALA A 41 -1.26 -1.52 9.72
N ALA A 42 -2.11 -1.80 10.71
CA ALA A 42 -3.15 -0.86 11.15
C ALA A 42 -2.55 0.42 11.76
N MET A 43 -1.50 0.31 12.57
CA MET A 43 -0.81 1.46 13.14
C MET A 43 -0.05 2.26 12.08
N SER A 44 0.56 1.60 11.09
CA SER A 44 1.14 2.31 9.94
C SER A 44 0.08 3.12 9.19
N PHE A 45 -1.13 2.58 8.99
CA PHE A 45 -2.23 3.32 8.38
C PHE A 45 -2.59 4.59 9.18
N VAL A 46 -2.63 4.51 10.50
CA VAL A 46 -2.88 5.69 11.36
C VAL A 46 -1.76 6.73 11.22
N ILE A 47 -0.49 6.29 11.26
CA ILE A 47 0.68 7.17 11.05
C ILE A 47 0.60 7.85 9.67
N LEU A 48 0.26 7.08 8.63
CA LEU A 48 0.06 7.58 7.27
C LEU A 48 -1.08 8.59 7.19
N ALA A 49 -2.21 8.34 7.84
CA ALA A 49 -3.34 9.27 7.84
C ALA A 49 -2.96 10.61 8.49
N ILE A 50 -2.26 10.58 9.63
CA ILE A 50 -1.82 11.79 10.34
C ILE A 50 -0.78 12.56 9.51
N THR A 51 0.29 11.88 9.09
CA THR A 51 1.36 12.53 8.30
C THR A 51 0.84 13.00 6.94
N GLY A 52 -0.02 12.22 6.29
CA GLY A 52 -0.66 12.54 5.03
C GLY A 52 -1.59 13.74 5.12
N MET A 53 -2.33 13.90 6.22
CA MET A 53 -3.16 15.09 6.45
C MET A 53 -2.32 16.36 6.52
N VAL A 54 -1.16 16.32 7.18
CA VAL A 54 -0.23 17.47 7.23
C VAL A 54 0.38 17.73 5.85
N LEU A 55 0.82 16.68 5.14
CA LEU A 55 1.37 16.81 3.79
C LEU A 55 0.34 17.35 2.78
N ALA A 56 -0.93 16.98 2.94
CA ALA A 56 -2.02 17.43 2.06
C ALA A 56 -2.22 18.95 2.09
N VAL A 57 -1.93 19.60 3.22
CA VAL A 57 -1.97 21.08 3.34
C VAL A 57 -0.83 21.76 2.59
N LEU A 58 0.31 21.07 2.45
CA LEU A 58 1.53 21.63 1.84
C LEU A 58 1.67 21.28 0.35
N TYR A 59 1.05 20.19 -0.09
CA TYR A 59 1.12 19.66 -1.44
C TYR A 59 0.16 20.40 -2.39
N THR A 60 0.55 20.55 -3.65
CA THR A 60 -0.32 21.12 -4.69
C THR A 60 -0.26 20.27 -5.96
N PRO A 61 -1.37 19.60 -6.37
CA PRO A 61 -1.39 18.80 -7.58
C PRO A 61 -1.38 19.68 -8.84
N GLY A 62 -0.54 19.34 -9.81
CA GLY A 62 -0.55 19.98 -11.13
C GLY A 62 0.62 19.54 -12.01
N VAL A 63 0.39 19.47 -13.32
CA VAL A 63 1.40 19.05 -14.30
C VAL A 63 2.03 20.23 -15.06
N THR A 64 1.54 21.44 -14.84
CA THR A 64 2.04 22.66 -15.51
C THR A 64 3.48 22.96 -15.06
N PRO A 65 4.43 23.12 -15.98
CA PRO A 65 5.77 23.62 -15.67
C PRO A 65 5.66 25.09 -15.27
N THR A 66 5.87 25.38 -13.99
CA THR A 66 5.70 26.74 -13.45
C THR A 66 6.97 27.25 -12.79
N TYR A 67 7.92 26.37 -12.46
CA TYR A 67 9.09 26.71 -11.66
C TYR A 67 10.36 26.11 -12.27
N THR A 68 11.46 26.83 -12.12
CA THR A 68 12.80 26.33 -12.42
C THR A 68 13.53 26.09 -11.11
N ILE A 69 14.10 24.89 -10.95
CA ILE A 69 14.95 24.56 -9.80
C ILE A 69 16.37 24.28 -10.25
N GLN A 70 17.33 24.49 -9.36
CA GLN A 70 18.70 24.07 -9.56
C GLN A 70 18.86 22.62 -9.12
N THR A 71 19.35 21.78 -10.03
CA THR A 71 19.69 20.37 -9.80
C THR A 71 21.19 20.18 -9.95
N LEU A 72 21.71 19.00 -9.61
CA LEU A 72 23.10 18.63 -9.85
C LEU A 72 23.49 18.70 -11.35
N GLY A 73 22.52 18.54 -12.25
CA GLY A 73 22.71 18.60 -13.70
C GLY A 73 22.44 19.97 -14.33
N GLY A 74 22.21 21.02 -13.53
CA GLY A 74 21.86 22.37 -14.00
C GLY A 74 20.43 22.78 -13.65
N SER A 75 19.88 23.77 -14.35
CA SER A 75 18.51 24.24 -14.16
C SER A 75 17.51 23.32 -14.85
N ALA A 76 16.46 22.89 -14.13
CA ALA A 76 15.37 22.10 -14.68
C ALA A 76 14.03 22.78 -14.43
N GLU A 77 13.17 22.85 -15.45
CA GLU A 77 11.77 23.19 -15.28
C GLU A 77 11.02 22.01 -14.64
N VAL A 78 10.14 22.32 -13.70
CA VAL A 78 9.44 21.30 -12.91
C VAL A 78 7.95 21.59 -12.82
N SER A 79 7.17 20.50 -12.74
CA SER A 79 5.74 20.57 -12.53
C SER A 79 5.39 21.19 -11.17
N GLN A 80 4.19 21.75 -11.06
CA GLN A 80 3.66 22.25 -9.79
C GLN A 80 3.66 21.17 -8.69
N SER A 81 3.28 19.93 -9.03
CA SER A 81 3.36 18.78 -8.13
C SER A 81 4.77 18.57 -7.59
N TYR A 82 5.76 18.48 -8.48
CA TYR A 82 7.15 18.25 -8.11
C TYR A 82 7.68 19.40 -7.24
N TYR A 83 7.43 20.65 -7.64
CA TYR A 83 7.88 21.82 -6.88
C TYR A 83 7.28 21.86 -5.47
N SER A 84 6.00 21.51 -5.30
CA SER A 84 5.38 21.47 -3.97
C SER A 84 6.09 20.45 -3.05
N VAL A 85 6.45 19.27 -3.56
CA VAL A 85 7.21 18.27 -2.81
C VAL A 85 8.64 18.72 -2.55
N TYR A 86 9.28 19.39 -3.50
CA TYR A 86 10.59 20.00 -3.30
C TYR A 86 10.58 20.99 -2.13
N LYS A 87 9.56 21.87 -2.05
CA LYS A 87 9.41 22.81 -0.93
C LYS A 87 9.22 22.09 0.41
N ILE A 88 8.44 21.00 0.44
CA ILE A 88 8.27 20.17 1.64
C ILE A 88 9.60 19.57 2.05
N ALA A 89 10.33 18.96 1.11
CA ALA A 89 11.55 18.23 1.39
C ALA A 89 12.71 19.15 1.81
N TYR A 90 12.83 20.34 1.21
CA TYR A 90 14.06 21.13 1.35
C TYR A 90 13.87 22.52 1.96
N LEU A 91 12.66 23.09 1.95
CA LEU A 91 12.44 24.47 2.42
C LEU A 91 11.56 24.55 3.67
N THR A 92 10.74 23.53 3.93
CA THR A 92 9.83 23.51 5.07
C THR A 92 10.54 22.94 6.30
N PRO A 93 10.56 23.63 7.45
CA PRO A 93 11.14 23.09 8.69
C PRO A 93 10.52 21.72 9.04
N LEU A 94 11.36 20.72 9.28
CA LEU A 94 10.98 19.32 9.53
C LEU A 94 10.19 18.63 8.38
N GLY A 95 9.98 19.29 7.24
CA GLY A 95 9.20 18.75 6.13
C GLY A 95 9.87 17.52 5.49
N PHE A 96 11.21 17.49 5.45
CA PHE A 96 11.97 16.30 5.07
C PHE A 96 11.58 15.08 5.92
N ILE A 97 11.66 15.22 7.25
CA ILE A 97 11.38 14.14 8.20
C ILE A 97 9.92 13.70 8.08
N LEU A 98 8.99 14.65 7.97
CA LEU A 98 7.57 14.36 7.79
C LEU A 98 7.32 13.51 6.53
N ARG A 99 7.91 13.91 5.40
CA ARG A 99 7.81 13.17 4.12
C ARG A 99 8.43 11.77 4.24
N GLU A 100 9.61 11.67 4.84
CA GLU A 100 10.31 10.39 5.01
C GLU A 100 9.53 9.44 5.92
N ILE A 101 8.99 9.92 7.04
CA ILE A 101 8.13 9.09 7.91
C ILE A 101 6.91 8.60 7.13
N HIS A 102 6.28 9.46 6.33
CA HIS A 102 5.14 9.04 5.49
C HIS A 102 5.54 7.94 4.50
N LEU A 103 6.68 8.10 3.81
CA LEU A 103 7.18 7.10 2.87
C LEU A 103 7.54 5.76 3.55
N TRP A 104 8.33 5.81 4.62
CA TRP A 104 8.75 4.61 5.34
C TRP A 104 7.59 3.92 6.05
N ALA A 105 6.60 4.67 6.55
CA ALA A 105 5.37 4.09 7.08
C ALA A 105 4.56 3.37 5.99
N ALA A 106 4.55 3.87 4.76
CA ALA A 106 3.92 3.19 3.62
C ALA A 106 4.61 1.85 3.32
N TYR A 107 5.94 1.82 3.24
CA TYR A 107 6.69 0.58 3.05
C TYR A 107 6.49 -0.41 4.20
N MET A 108 6.49 0.08 5.43
CA MET A 108 6.21 -0.75 6.61
C MET A 108 4.78 -1.30 6.60
N MET A 109 3.78 -0.51 6.18
CA MET A 109 2.40 -0.96 6.02
C MET A 109 2.31 -2.09 5.01
N VAL A 110 2.90 -1.92 3.82
CA VAL A 110 2.87 -2.95 2.76
C VAL A 110 3.58 -4.21 3.22
N PHE A 111 4.77 -4.09 3.81
CA PHE A 111 5.52 -5.24 4.35
C PHE A 111 4.71 -5.99 5.42
N ALA A 112 4.14 -5.26 6.39
CA ALA A 112 3.33 -5.86 7.46
C ALA A 112 2.05 -6.51 6.91
N ALA A 113 1.38 -5.88 5.93
CA ALA A 113 0.18 -6.42 5.30
C ALA A 113 0.47 -7.73 4.53
N ILE A 114 1.55 -7.78 3.76
CA ILE A 114 1.98 -8.99 3.02
C ILE A 114 2.34 -10.10 4.02
N THR A 115 3.14 -9.78 5.05
CA THR A 115 3.53 -10.75 6.09
C THR A 115 2.31 -11.27 6.83
N HIS A 116 1.38 -10.39 7.21
CA HIS A 116 0.12 -10.76 7.85
C HIS A 116 -0.73 -11.67 6.94
N PHE A 117 -0.86 -11.33 5.65
CA PHE A 117 -1.59 -12.14 4.69
C PHE A 117 -1.04 -13.57 4.61
N PHE A 118 0.27 -13.74 4.39
CA PHE A 118 0.89 -15.06 4.29
C PHE A 118 0.85 -15.83 5.62
N ALA A 119 1.04 -15.15 6.76
CA ALA A 119 0.88 -15.76 8.07
C ALA A 119 -0.53 -16.33 8.25
N LYS A 120 -1.58 -15.56 7.93
CA LYS A 120 -2.98 -16.03 8.05
C LYS A 120 -3.36 -17.07 7.00
N PHE A 121 -2.74 -17.03 5.82
CA PHE A 121 -2.89 -18.05 4.79
C PHE A 121 -2.36 -19.41 5.28
N VAL A 122 -1.12 -19.43 5.76
CA VAL A 122 -0.42 -20.62 6.28
C VAL A 122 -1.05 -21.15 7.57
N LEU A 123 -1.59 -20.28 8.41
CA LEU A 123 -2.34 -20.67 9.61
C LEU A 123 -3.78 -21.15 9.31
N GLY A 124 -4.33 -20.82 8.14
CA GLY A 124 -5.68 -21.25 7.77
C GLY A 124 -6.73 -20.55 8.60
N SER A 125 -6.44 -19.30 8.98
CA SER A 125 -7.28 -18.53 9.89
C SER A 125 -8.69 -18.30 9.35
N TYR A 126 -8.87 -18.38 8.03
CA TYR A 126 -10.16 -18.31 7.36
C TYR A 126 -11.10 -19.48 7.65
N LYS A 127 -10.58 -20.63 8.10
CA LYS A 127 -11.38 -21.84 8.42
C LYS A 127 -12.15 -21.73 9.73
N ARG A 128 -11.77 -20.76 10.59
CA ARG A 128 -12.49 -20.49 11.84
C ARG A 128 -13.92 -20.01 11.53
N ARG A 129 -14.86 -20.25 12.44
CA ARG A 129 -16.21 -19.66 12.38
C ARG A 129 -16.13 -18.13 12.20
N GLY A 130 -16.67 -17.60 11.09
CA GLY A 130 -16.57 -16.17 10.74
C GLY A 130 -15.23 -15.73 10.15
N GLY A 131 -14.22 -16.60 10.12
CA GLY A 131 -12.89 -16.34 9.57
C GLY A 131 -12.90 -16.09 8.06
N GLY A 132 -13.81 -16.71 7.31
CA GLY A 132 -13.96 -16.47 5.87
C GLY A 132 -14.28 -15.01 5.54
N ALA A 133 -15.18 -14.36 6.30
CA ALA A 133 -15.49 -12.95 6.11
C ALA A 133 -14.29 -12.05 6.46
N LEU A 134 -13.61 -12.33 7.58
CA LEU A 134 -12.39 -11.61 7.98
C LEU A 134 -11.27 -11.76 6.95
N TRP A 135 -11.20 -12.91 6.30
CA TRP A 135 -10.25 -13.17 5.22
C TRP A 135 -10.55 -12.32 3.99
N LEU A 136 -11.81 -12.30 3.53
CA LEU A 136 -12.22 -11.45 2.41
C LEU A 136 -11.90 -9.97 2.69
N LEU A 137 -12.23 -9.46 3.88
CA LEU A 137 -11.83 -8.11 4.29
C LEU A 137 -10.32 -7.92 4.26
N GLY A 138 -9.54 -8.92 4.66
CA GLY A 138 -8.07 -8.88 4.60
C GLY A 138 -7.51 -8.81 3.18
N VAL A 139 -8.06 -9.61 2.26
CA VAL A 139 -7.67 -9.58 0.84
C VAL A 139 -7.99 -8.22 0.22
N LEU A 140 -9.20 -7.70 0.47
CA LEU A 140 -9.62 -6.37 -0.01
C LEU A 140 -8.72 -5.25 0.55
N LEU A 141 -8.44 -5.27 1.86
CA LEU A 141 -7.52 -4.33 2.48
C LEU A 141 -6.11 -4.43 1.90
N GLY A 142 -5.62 -5.64 1.60
CA GLY A 142 -4.33 -5.84 0.95
C GLY A 142 -4.26 -5.19 -0.45
N VAL A 143 -5.29 -5.39 -1.27
CA VAL A 143 -5.41 -4.75 -2.59
C VAL A 143 -5.45 -3.23 -2.46
N LEU A 144 -6.26 -2.70 -1.53
CA LEU A 144 -6.34 -1.26 -1.29
C LEU A 144 -5.04 -0.68 -0.74
N THR A 145 -4.28 -1.43 0.07
CA THR A 145 -2.97 -1.01 0.59
C THR A 145 -1.96 -0.82 -0.54
N VAL A 146 -1.87 -1.78 -1.47
CA VAL A 146 -1.00 -1.66 -2.64
C VAL A 146 -1.47 -0.52 -3.55
N THR A 147 -2.78 -0.42 -3.79
CA THR A 147 -3.37 0.67 -4.58
C THR A 147 -3.02 2.03 -3.99
N GLN A 148 -3.17 2.18 -2.67
CA GLN A 148 -2.87 3.41 -1.95
C GLN A 148 -1.38 3.80 -2.04
N ALA A 149 -0.49 2.82 -1.95
CA ALA A 149 0.95 3.04 -2.12
C ALA A 149 1.29 3.54 -3.54
N VAL A 150 0.67 2.96 -4.58
CA VAL A 150 0.86 3.40 -5.98
C VAL A 150 0.32 4.81 -6.19
N LEU A 151 -0.89 5.12 -5.69
CA LEU A 151 -1.47 6.45 -5.81
C LEU A 151 -0.58 7.52 -5.16
N GLY A 152 -0.03 7.24 -3.98
CA GLY A 152 0.89 8.16 -3.29
C GLY A 152 2.22 8.33 -4.02
N TYR A 153 2.75 7.26 -4.61
CA TYR A 153 3.99 7.27 -5.37
C TYR A 153 3.91 8.14 -6.65
N ILE A 154 2.72 8.28 -7.23
CA ILE A 154 2.48 9.14 -8.40
C ILE A 154 2.54 10.63 -8.03
N LEU A 155 2.11 11.01 -6.82
CA LEU A 155 1.90 12.42 -6.44
C LEU A 155 3.11 13.36 -6.61
N PRO A 156 4.36 12.97 -6.29
CA PRO A 156 5.50 13.86 -6.49
C PRO A 156 5.80 14.14 -7.97
N LEU A 157 5.26 13.33 -8.89
CA LEU A 157 5.40 13.49 -10.34
C LEU A 157 6.85 13.73 -10.81
N HIS A 158 7.76 12.98 -10.20
CA HIS A 158 9.11 12.72 -10.69
C HIS A 158 9.04 11.66 -11.79
N LEU A 159 10.18 11.37 -12.45
CA LEU A 159 10.29 10.41 -13.55
C LEU A 159 9.50 9.11 -13.29
N ASP A 160 9.82 8.43 -12.20
CA ASP A 160 9.26 7.11 -11.93
C ASP A 160 7.75 7.16 -11.60
N GLY A 161 7.32 8.18 -10.85
CA GLY A 161 5.90 8.41 -10.55
C GLY A 161 5.09 8.70 -11.81
N ALA A 162 5.64 9.46 -12.75
CA ALA A 162 5.00 9.74 -14.03
C ALA A 162 4.89 8.47 -14.91
N LEU A 163 5.92 7.64 -14.92
CA LEU A 163 5.88 6.33 -15.60
C LEU A 163 4.87 5.39 -14.94
N ALA A 164 4.80 5.35 -13.61
CA ALA A 164 3.82 4.56 -12.89
C ALA A 164 2.38 4.99 -13.26
N LEU A 165 2.12 6.29 -13.34
CA LEU A 165 0.83 6.81 -13.81
C LEU A 165 0.53 6.36 -15.24
N GLN A 166 1.50 6.50 -16.15
CA GLN A 166 1.34 6.09 -17.55
C GLN A 166 1.06 4.59 -17.70
N ILE A 167 1.76 3.75 -16.94
CA ILE A 167 1.53 2.31 -16.89
C ILE A 167 0.13 2.02 -16.34
N GLY A 168 -0.25 2.68 -15.25
CA GLY A 168 -1.59 2.56 -14.65
C GLY A 168 -2.71 2.87 -15.62
N LEU A 169 -2.63 4.00 -16.34
CA LEU A 169 -3.61 4.39 -17.36
C LEU A 169 -3.71 3.37 -18.51
N ASN A 170 -2.59 2.74 -18.87
CA ASN A 170 -2.56 1.75 -19.94
C ASN A 170 -2.98 0.34 -19.49
N ILE A 171 -2.83 -0.02 -18.20
CA ILE A 171 -3.24 -1.34 -17.67
C ILE A 171 -4.72 -1.58 -17.92
N PHE A 172 -5.56 -0.57 -17.71
CA PHE A 172 -7.01 -0.71 -17.86
C PHE A 172 -7.44 -1.02 -19.31
N ARG A 173 -6.64 -0.63 -20.30
CA ARG A 173 -6.88 -0.97 -21.71
C ARG A 173 -6.71 -2.46 -21.99
N TYR A 174 -5.84 -3.15 -21.24
CA TYR A 174 -5.69 -4.60 -21.37
C TYR A 174 -6.92 -5.37 -20.86
N LEU A 175 -7.71 -4.79 -19.94
CA LEU A 175 -8.94 -5.41 -19.44
C LEU A 175 -10.06 -5.46 -20.49
N GLU A 176 -10.06 -4.51 -21.43
CA GLU A 176 -11.05 -4.47 -22.52
C GLU A 176 -10.95 -5.69 -23.44
N TYR A 177 -9.74 -6.23 -23.63
CA TYR A 177 -9.52 -7.46 -24.40
C TYR A 177 -10.16 -8.69 -23.74
N PHE A 178 -10.43 -8.65 -22.43
CA PHE A 178 -11.18 -9.69 -21.72
C PHE A 178 -12.70 -9.46 -21.78
N GLY A 179 -13.17 -8.52 -22.62
CA GLY A 179 -14.60 -8.20 -22.77
C GLY A 179 -15.20 -7.44 -21.58
N VAL A 180 -14.37 -6.97 -20.65
CA VAL A 180 -14.82 -6.19 -19.50
C VAL A 180 -14.57 -4.70 -19.80
N PRO A 181 -15.61 -3.86 -19.93
CA PRO A 181 -15.46 -2.45 -20.31
C PRO A 181 -14.92 -1.57 -19.16
N VAL A 182 -14.13 -2.14 -18.25
CA VAL A 182 -13.52 -1.41 -17.12
C VAL A 182 -12.56 -0.33 -17.63
N GLY A 183 -11.83 -0.59 -18.72
CA GLY A 183 -10.97 0.42 -19.34
C GLY A 183 -11.71 1.66 -19.77
N GLN A 184 -12.80 1.48 -20.52
CA GLN A 184 -13.64 2.58 -20.98
C GLN A 184 -14.29 3.33 -19.82
N VAL A 185 -14.78 2.62 -18.79
CA VAL A 185 -15.35 3.25 -17.60
C VAL A 185 -14.30 4.07 -16.86
N VAL A 186 -13.11 3.51 -16.61
CA VAL A 186 -12.03 4.21 -15.89
C VAL A 186 -11.56 5.43 -16.68
N VAL A 187 -11.35 5.31 -17.98
CA VAL A 187 -10.99 6.45 -18.84
C VAL A 187 -12.11 7.50 -18.89
N SER A 188 -13.38 7.09 -18.89
CA SER A 188 -14.51 8.03 -18.85
C SER A 188 -14.60 8.81 -17.53
N VAL A 189 -14.22 8.17 -16.41
CA VAL A 189 -14.18 8.80 -15.09
C VAL A 189 -12.96 9.71 -14.95
N LEU A 190 -11.79 9.29 -15.43
CA LEU A 190 -10.55 10.08 -15.38
C LEU A 190 -10.49 11.20 -16.44
N GLY A 191 -11.37 11.14 -17.45
CA GLY A 191 -11.52 12.16 -18.49
C GLY A 191 -10.37 12.23 -19.51
N SER A 192 -9.29 11.47 -19.34
CA SER A 192 -8.15 11.45 -20.26
C SER A 192 -7.32 10.16 -20.15
N THR A 193 -6.63 9.80 -21.23
CA THR A 193 -5.60 8.75 -21.26
C THR A 193 -4.17 9.31 -21.13
N PHE A 194 -4.05 10.63 -21.02
CA PHE A 194 -2.78 11.35 -20.92
C PHE A 194 -2.59 11.95 -19.54
N ILE A 195 -1.35 12.15 -19.14
CA ILE A 195 -1.02 12.83 -17.88
C ILE A 195 -1.42 14.31 -17.99
N THR A 196 -2.52 14.68 -17.33
CA THR A 196 -3.04 16.06 -17.28
C THR A 196 -3.21 16.53 -15.84
N SER A 197 -3.39 17.84 -15.63
CA SER A 197 -3.71 18.40 -14.31
C SER A 197 -5.04 17.87 -13.75
N GLY A 198 -5.98 17.51 -14.61
CA GLY A 198 -7.24 16.86 -14.22
C GLY A 198 -6.99 15.50 -13.57
N ILE A 199 -6.24 14.61 -14.26
CA ILE A 199 -5.88 13.31 -13.70
C ILE A 199 -5.07 13.47 -12.41
N MET A 200 -4.14 14.43 -12.36
CA MET A 200 -3.34 14.65 -11.16
C MET A 200 -4.21 15.04 -9.95
N LYS A 201 -5.25 15.85 -10.16
CA LYS A 201 -6.25 16.18 -9.13
C LYS A 201 -7.09 14.97 -8.71
N ASP A 202 -7.48 14.11 -9.65
CA ASP A 202 -8.24 12.89 -9.35
C ASP A 202 -7.40 11.90 -8.55
N ILE A 203 -6.14 11.66 -8.94
CA ILE A 203 -5.20 10.81 -8.20
C ILE A 203 -4.97 11.36 -6.78
N TYR A 204 -4.82 12.68 -6.63
CA TYR A 204 -4.72 13.32 -5.33
C TYR A 204 -5.99 13.09 -4.48
N THR A 205 -7.19 13.24 -5.07
CA THR A 205 -8.47 13.01 -4.38
C THR A 205 -8.64 11.54 -3.97
N LEU A 206 -8.28 10.61 -4.85
CA LEU A 206 -8.31 9.18 -4.57
C LEU A 206 -7.35 8.82 -3.43
N HIS A 207 -6.13 9.37 -3.45
CA HIS A 207 -5.11 9.08 -2.45
C HIS A 207 -5.41 9.68 -1.08
N VAL A 208 -5.86 10.94 -1.01
CA VAL A 208 -6.02 11.63 0.27
C VAL A 208 -7.36 11.33 0.93
N LEU A 209 -8.41 11.08 0.15
CA LEU A 209 -9.77 10.96 0.66
C LEU A 209 -10.38 9.58 0.40
N VAL A 210 -10.58 9.22 -0.87
CA VAL A 210 -11.48 8.12 -1.23
C VAL A 210 -10.95 6.76 -0.76
N VAL A 211 -9.72 6.41 -1.14
CA VAL A 211 -9.13 5.11 -0.81
C VAL A 211 -8.87 4.98 0.70
N PRO A 212 -8.30 5.98 1.41
CA PRO A 212 -8.19 5.95 2.86
C PRO A 212 -9.53 5.79 3.58
N ALA A 213 -10.59 6.46 3.13
CA ALA A 213 -11.91 6.34 3.74
C ALA A 213 -12.45 4.90 3.62
N ILE A 214 -12.29 4.27 2.46
CA ILE A 214 -12.68 2.87 2.26
C ILE A 214 -11.83 1.95 3.15
N ILE A 215 -10.51 2.15 3.22
CA ILE A 215 -9.62 1.39 4.09
C ILE A 215 -10.07 1.52 5.55
N LEU A 216 -10.38 2.74 6.03
CA LEU A 216 -10.82 2.99 7.40
C LEU A 216 -12.10 2.22 7.73
N VAL A 217 -13.11 2.25 6.85
CA VAL A 217 -14.36 1.50 7.03
C VAL A 217 -14.10 0.00 7.08
N LEU A 218 -13.37 -0.55 6.11
CA LEU A 218 -13.09 -2.00 6.05
C LEU A 218 -12.20 -2.46 7.21
N LEU A 219 -11.26 -1.62 7.65
CA LEU A 219 -10.41 -1.88 8.82
C LEU A 219 -11.26 -1.90 10.09
N GLY A 220 -12.18 -0.94 10.26
CA GLY A 220 -13.13 -0.93 11.36
C GLY A 220 -13.99 -2.19 11.42
N LEU A 221 -14.55 -2.61 10.28
CA LEU A 221 -15.30 -3.88 10.16
C LEU A 221 -14.42 -5.09 10.50
N LYS A 222 -13.16 -5.10 10.06
CA LYS A 222 -12.24 -6.20 10.32
C LYS A 222 -11.86 -6.29 11.80
N ILE A 223 -11.56 -5.16 12.44
CA ILE A 223 -11.27 -5.10 13.88
C ILE A 223 -12.50 -5.54 14.68
N ASN A 224 -13.69 -5.02 14.34
CA ASN A 224 -14.94 -5.41 14.99
C ASN A 224 -15.19 -6.93 14.90
N GLY A 225 -15.01 -7.52 13.71
CA GLY A 225 -15.15 -8.95 13.55
C GLY A 225 -14.07 -9.78 14.27
N ILE A 226 -12.89 -9.22 14.55
CA ILE A 226 -11.87 -9.86 15.40
C ILE A 226 -12.29 -9.80 16.87
N LEU A 227 -12.83 -8.68 17.35
CA LEU A 227 -13.30 -8.55 18.74
C LEU A 227 -14.40 -9.59 19.03
N TYR A 228 -15.42 -9.71 18.17
CA TYR A 228 -16.47 -10.71 18.38
C TYR A 228 -16.06 -12.14 18.02
N GLY A 229 -15.21 -12.31 17.00
CA GLY A 229 -14.82 -13.63 16.50
C GLY A 229 -13.63 -14.26 17.23
N GLY A 230 -12.89 -13.48 18.00
CA GLY A 230 -11.63 -13.89 18.63
C GLY A 230 -10.45 -14.02 17.66
N VAL A 231 -9.25 -14.15 18.23
CA VAL A 231 -8.01 -14.35 17.48
C VAL A 231 -7.93 -15.78 16.94
N SER A 232 -7.27 -15.97 15.79
CA SER A 232 -7.04 -17.30 15.21
C SER A 232 -6.24 -18.20 16.17
N PRO A 233 -6.62 -19.46 16.38
CA PRO A 233 -5.88 -20.36 17.27
C PRO A 233 -4.49 -20.72 16.70
N PRO A 234 -3.55 -21.16 17.57
CA PRO A 234 -2.25 -21.66 17.13
C PRO A 234 -2.38 -22.93 16.25
N PRO A 235 -1.43 -23.16 15.32
CA PRO A 235 -1.47 -24.27 14.37
C PRO A 235 -0.99 -25.57 15.03
N THR A 236 -1.87 -26.25 15.78
CA THR A 236 -1.55 -27.52 16.46
C THR A 236 -2.53 -28.64 16.09
N LYS A 237 -2.02 -29.88 16.04
CA LYS A 237 -2.83 -31.10 15.91
C LYS A 237 -3.54 -31.49 17.21
N ASN A 238 -3.00 -31.05 18.35
CA ASN A 238 -3.54 -31.40 19.65
C ASN A 238 -4.72 -30.48 20.00
N ASN A 239 -5.94 -31.01 19.89
CA ASN A 239 -7.17 -30.27 20.19
C ASN A 239 -7.22 -29.79 21.65
N ALA A 240 -6.75 -30.58 22.62
CA ALA A 240 -6.72 -30.16 24.02
C ALA A 240 -5.76 -28.98 24.25
N ALA A 241 -4.59 -29.00 23.61
CA ALA A 241 -3.65 -27.88 23.67
C ALA A 241 -4.23 -26.62 23.00
N ARG A 242 -4.98 -26.78 21.91
CA ARG A 242 -5.67 -25.68 21.21
C ARG A 242 -6.77 -25.06 22.08
N GLU A 243 -7.61 -25.87 22.70
CA GLU A 243 -8.69 -25.41 23.58
C GLU A 243 -8.13 -24.70 24.80
N ARG A 244 -7.08 -25.27 25.41
CA ARG A 244 -6.35 -24.63 26.50
C ARG A 244 -5.82 -23.25 26.10
N ALA A 245 -5.15 -23.14 24.94
CA ALA A 245 -4.62 -21.87 24.47
C ALA A 245 -5.72 -20.82 24.21
N LEU A 246 -6.92 -21.24 23.78
CA LEU A 246 -8.06 -20.34 23.60
C LEU A 246 -8.72 -19.93 24.92
N ALA A 247 -8.68 -20.80 25.94
CA ALA A 247 -9.21 -20.50 27.28
C ALA A 247 -8.28 -19.60 28.11
N GLU A 248 -6.96 -19.66 27.85
CA GLU A 248 -5.98 -18.81 28.51
C GLU A 248 -6.01 -17.38 27.96
N THR A 249 -6.96 -16.58 28.48
CA THR A 249 -7.14 -15.17 28.15
C THR A 249 -6.78 -14.23 29.28
N GLU A 250 -6.47 -12.99 28.94
CA GLU A 250 -6.28 -11.88 29.88
C GLU A 250 -7.02 -10.64 29.36
N PRO A 251 -7.43 -9.70 30.23
CA PRO A 251 -8.08 -8.47 29.79
C PRO A 251 -7.14 -7.60 28.95
N PHE A 252 -7.70 -6.85 28.01
CA PHE A 252 -6.92 -5.95 27.15
C PHE A 252 -6.15 -4.89 27.97
N TYR A 253 -6.77 -4.32 28.99
CA TYR A 253 -6.10 -3.40 29.92
C TYR A 253 -5.79 -4.12 31.25
N PRO A 254 -4.60 -3.90 31.87
CA PRO A 254 -3.54 -2.97 31.46
C PRO A 254 -2.46 -3.60 30.57
N HIS A 255 -2.27 -4.92 30.63
CA HIS A 255 -1.07 -5.56 30.08
C HIS A 255 -1.00 -5.47 28.56
N ARG A 256 -2.08 -5.81 27.84
CA ARG A 256 -2.05 -5.75 26.37
C ARG A 256 -1.98 -4.34 25.84
N PHE A 257 -2.69 -3.43 26.45
CA PHE A 257 -2.59 -2.02 26.14
C PHE A 257 -1.12 -1.53 26.24
N ALA A 258 -0.41 -1.87 27.31
CA ALA A 258 1.00 -1.51 27.47
C ALA A 258 1.89 -2.13 26.36
N LEU A 259 1.64 -3.38 25.96
CA LEU A 259 2.35 -4.02 24.85
C LEU A 259 2.07 -3.34 23.50
N THR A 260 0.83 -2.95 23.24
CA THR A 260 0.45 -2.21 22.02
C THR A 260 1.10 -0.83 21.98
N VAL A 261 1.13 -0.11 23.11
CA VAL A 261 1.86 1.17 23.21
C VAL A 261 3.36 0.96 22.99
N GLY A 262 3.96 -0.05 23.63
CA GLY A 262 5.36 -0.41 23.43
C GLY A 262 5.69 -0.74 21.97
N GLN A 263 4.81 -1.49 21.30
CA GLN A 263 4.93 -1.78 19.87
C GLN A 263 4.87 -0.51 19.02
N LEU A 264 3.93 0.41 19.30
CA LEU A 264 3.84 1.69 18.58
C LEU A 264 5.11 2.53 18.74
N LEU A 265 5.64 2.63 19.96
CA LEU A 265 6.90 3.35 20.23
C LEU A 265 8.08 2.70 19.52
N LEU A 266 8.16 1.36 19.52
CA LEU A 266 9.17 0.64 18.75
C LEU A 266 9.04 0.91 17.25
N GLN A 267 7.80 0.90 16.74
CA GLN A 267 7.50 1.17 15.34
C GLN A 267 7.95 2.57 14.91
N LEU A 268 7.61 3.60 15.70
CA LEU A 268 8.09 4.97 15.49
C LEU A 268 9.61 5.07 15.57
N SER A 269 10.24 4.36 16.51
CA SER A 269 11.70 4.33 16.64
C SER A 269 12.37 3.73 15.41
N VAL A 270 11.81 2.64 14.86
CA VAL A 270 12.31 2.03 13.62
C VAL A 270 12.12 2.97 12.43
N LEU A 271 10.98 3.65 12.32
CA LEU A 271 10.75 4.63 11.25
C LEU A 271 11.77 5.77 11.30
N LEU A 272 12.02 6.33 12.49
CA LEU A 272 13.03 7.38 12.68
C LEU A 272 14.44 6.88 12.35
N LEU A 273 14.77 5.64 12.73
CA LEU A 273 16.05 5.02 12.37
C LEU A 273 16.18 4.87 10.85
N LEU A 274 15.14 4.43 10.15
CA LEU A 274 15.15 4.31 8.69
C LEU A 274 15.31 5.67 8.01
N VAL A 275 14.63 6.70 8.51
CA VAL A 275 14.80 8.10 8.03
C VAL A 275 16.24 8.56 8.19
N ALA A 276 16.88 8.23 9.33
CA ALA A 276 18.24 8.66 9.64
C ALA A 276 19.32 7.90 8.85
N VAL A 277 19.15 6.59 8.66
CA VAL A 277 20.17 5.71 8.04
C VAL A 277 19.98 5.58 6.53
N PHE A 278 18.73 5.63 6.05
CA PHE A 278 18.38 5.42 4.63
C PHE A 278 17.48 6.55 4.09
N PRO A 279 17.91 7.83 4.16
CA PRO A 279 17.11 8.93 3.62
C PRO A 279 16.81 8.73 2.13
N GLN A 280 15.56 9.00 1.71
CA GLN A 280 15.10 8.86 0.33
C GLN A 280 14.99 10.25 -0.36
N PRO A 281 16.08 10.76 -0.97
CA PRO A 281 16.05 12.07 -1.61
C PRO A 281 15.00 12.13 -2.73
N LEU A 282 14.60 13.35 -3.10
CA LEU A 282 13.70 13.53 -4.22
C LEU A 282 14.41 13.06 -5.51
N LEU A 283 13.75 12.16 -6.24
CA LEU A 283 14.25 11.67 -7.52
C LEU A 283 14.19 12.76 -8.59
N GLU A 284 14.88 12.54 -9.70
CA GLU A 284 15.03 13.55 -10.76
C GLU A 284 13.68 14.08 -11.26
N PRO A 285 13.58 15.40 -11.49
CA PRO A 285 12.39 15.97 -12.10
C PRO A 285 12.23 15.45 -13.51
N TRP A 286 10.98 15.25 -13.91
CA TRP A 286 10.65 14.85 -15.27
C TRP A 286 9.38 15.55 -15.71
N LEU A 287 9.39 16.01 -16.95
CA LEU A 287 8.21 16.60 -17.57
C LEU A 287 7.63 15.65 -18.63
N PRO A 288 6.30 15.49 -18.68
CA PRO A 288 5.62 14.80 -19.78
C PRO A 288 6.16 15.20 -21.15
N GLY A 289 6.56 14.21 -21.95
CA GLY A 289 7.12 14.39 -23.29
C GLY A 289 8.66 14.34 -23.36
N GLN A 290 9.37 14.41 -22.23
CA GLN A 290 10.80 14.14 -22.22
C GLN A 290 11.09 12.65 -22.47
N PRO A 291 12.23 12.31 -23.10
CA PRO A 291 12.63 10.92 -23.27
C PRO A 291 12.81 10.24 -21.91
N VAL A 292 12.49 8.95 -21.85
CA VAL A 292 12.64 8.14 -20.63
C VAL A 292 14.06 7.58 -20.61
N PRO A 293 14.89 7.92 -19.60
CA PRO A 293 16.20 7.31 -19.42
C PRO A 293 16.13 5.79 -19.24
N SER A 294 17.18 5.06 -19.63
CA SER A 294 17.31 3.64 -19.30
C SER A 294 17.51 3.42 -17.81
N GLY A 295 17.10 2.27 -17.28
CA GLY A 295 17.36 1.90 -15.89
C GLY A 295 16.35 2.41 -14.85
N VAL A 296 15.25 3.05 -15.25
CA VAL A 296 14.18 3.46 -14.32
C VAL A 296 13.45 2.25 -13.73
N ARG A 297 13.23 2.28 -12.40
CA ARG A 297 12.61 1.19 -11.65
C ARG A 297 11.74 1.75 -10.52
N PRO A 298 10.53 1.21 -10.32
CA PRO A 298 9.74 1.56 -9.16
C PRO A 298 10.32 0.99 -7.84
N PRO A 299 9.78 1.39 -6.69
CA PRO A 299 10.19 0.84 -5.41
C PRO A 299 9.84 -0.64 -5.27
N TRP A 300 10.54 -1.30 -4.33
CA TRP A 300 10.44 -2.73 -4.07
C TRP A 300 9.02 -3.32 -3.96
N PRO A 301 7.97 -2.64 -3.42
CA PRO A 301 6.66 -3.25 -3.26
C PRO A 301 5.97 -3.61 -4.58
N VAL A 302 6.31 -2.92 -5.67
CA VAL A 302 5.69 -3.10 -6.98
C VAL A 302 6.70 -3.52 -8.07
N GLU A 303 7.99 -3.61 -7.71
CA GLU A 303 9.06 -3.97 -8.63
C GLU A 303 8.84 -5.34 -9.29
N TRP A 304 8.32 -6.30 -8.54
CA TRP A 304 8.02 -7.63 -9.08
C TRP A 304 7.05 -7.58 -10.26
N TYR A 305 6.01 -6.75 -10.14
CA TYR A 305 5.00 -6.62 -11.17
C TYR A 305 5.56 -5.87 -12.39
N TYR A 306 6.32 -4.79 -12.14
CA TYR A 306 7.01 -4.05 -13.20
C TYR A 306 7.97 -4.94 -14.00
N THR A 307 8.72 -5.79 -13.31
CA THR A 307 9.63 -6.77 -13.92
C THR A 307 8.88 -7.69 -14.87
N TYR A 308 7.75 -8.26 -14.47
CA TYR A 308 6.95 -9.10 -15.36
C TYR A 308 6.32 -8.33 -16.52
N VAL A 309 5.85 -7.11 -16.28
CA VAL A 309 5.37 -6.24 -17.37
C VAL A 309 6.47 -5.97 -18.41
N LYS A 310 7.74 -5.90 -18.01
CA LYS A 310 8.88 -5.78 -18.92
C LYS A 310 9.28 -7.11 -19.57
N ALA A 311 9.32 -8.20 -18.80
CA ALA A 311 9.94 -9.47 -19.19
C ALA A 311 9.05 -10.36 -20.05
N ILE A 312 7.73 -10.34 -19.84
CA ILE A 312 6.81 -11.30 -20.47
C ILE A 312 5.69 -10.61 -21.24
N ASN A 313 4.82 -11.41 -21.86
CA ASN A 313 3.66 -10.95 -22.59
C ASN A 313 2.75 -10.08 -21.67
N PRO A 314 2.32 -8.88 -22.10
CA PRO A 314 1.49 -7.98 -21.30
C PRO A 314 0.22 -8.62 -20.72
N PHE A 315 -0.46 -9.48 -21.48
CA PHE A 315 -1.67 -10.15 -21.02
C PHE A 315 -1.38 -11.12 -19.88
N ILE A 316 -0.28 -11.87 -19.97
CA ILE A 316 0.16 -12.79 -18.93
C ILE A 316 0.58 -11.99 -17.69
N SER A 317 1.36 -10.92 -17.85
CA SER A 317 1.82 -10.11 -16.71
C SER A 317 0.67 -9.49 -15.93
N VAL A 318 -0.37 -8.97 -16.61
CA VAL A 318 -1.57 -8.41 -15.96
C VAL A 318 -2.41 -9.52 -15.31
N GLY A 319 -2.46 -10.70 -15.94
CA GLY A 319 -3.21 -11.85 -15.43
C GLY A 319 -2.67 -12.41 -14.11
N ILE A 320 -1.36 -12.36 -13.87
CA ILE A 320 -0.74 -12.91 -12.64
C ILE A 320 -1.33 -12.29 -11.34
N PRO A 321 -1.27 -10.96 -11.10
CA PRO A 321 -1.83 -10.38 -9.88
C PRO A 321 -3.34 -10.60 -9.77
N ILE A 322 -4.07 -10.52 -10.89
CA ILE A 322 -5.53 -10.76 -10.90
C ILE A 322 -5.83 -12.18 -10.45
N PHE A 323 -5.17 -13.18 -11.05
CA PHE A 323 -5.31 -14.57 -10.66
C PHE A 323 -4.95 -14.78 -9.20
N MET A 324 -3.85 -14.18 -8.73
CA MET A 324 -3.41 -14.33 -7.35
C MET A 324 -4.45 -13.82 -6.35
N VAL A 325 -5.08 -12.67 -6.63
CA VAL A 325 -6.14 -12.08 -5.79
C VAL A 325 -7.43 -12.89 -5.89
N LEU A 326 -7.88 -13.25 -7.10
CA LEU A 326 -9.09 -14.05 -7.29
C LEU A 326 -8.99 -15.42 -6.61
N PHE A 327 -7.84 -16.09 -6.75
CA PHE A 327 -7.57 -17.33 -6.03
C PHE A 327 -7.62 -17.10 -4.52
N ALA A 328 -6.98 -16.05 -4.01
CA ALA A 328 -7.04 -15.70 -2.58
C ALA A 328 -8.48 -15.50 -2.09
N LEU A 329 -9.35 -14.85 -2.87
CA LEU A 329 -10.77 -14.67 -2.51
C LEU A 329 -11.54 -16.00 -2.43
N ILE A 330 -11.21 -16.96 -3.29
CA ILE A 330 -11.92 -18.25 -3.39
C ILE A 330 -11.36 -19.29 -2.38
N VAL A 331 -10.14 -19.10 -1.87
CA VAL A 331 -9.49 -20.04 -0.93
C VAL A 331 -10.39 -20.53 0.22
N PRO A 332 -11.16 -19.69 0.95
CA PRO A 332 -12.04 -20.17 2.02
C PRO A 332 -13.16 -21.13 1.55
N LEU A 333 -13.50 -21.09 0.26
CA LEU A 333 -14.49 -21.98 -0.35
C LEU A 333 -13.88 -23.33 -0.74
N ILE A 334 -12.58 -23.37 -1.03
CA ILE A 334 -11.85 -24.59 -1.43
C ILE A 334 -11.32 -25.31 -0.18
N ASP A 335 -10.63 -24.58 0.70
CA ASP A 335 -10.02 -25.14 1.91
C ASP A 335 -11.00 -25.20 3.09
N ARG A 336 -12.02 -26.07 2.99
CA ARG A 336 -13.05 -26.22 4.03
C ARG A 336 -12.79 -27.35 5.02
N LYS A 337 -12.03 -28.38 4.62
CA LYS A 337 -11.83 -29.63 5.38
C LYS A 337 -10.38 -29.77 5.83
N GLY A 338 -10.13 -30.61 6.83
CA GLY A 338 -8.78 -30.87 7.38
C GLY A 338 -8.36 -29.91 8.49
N GLY A 339 -7.31 -30.28 9.22
CA GLY A 339 -6.84 -29.54 10.38
C GLY A 339 -6.07 -28.26 10.05
N ASN A 340 -5.63 -27.57 11.11
CA ASN A 340 -4.93 -26.27 11.04
C ASN A 340 -3.42 -26.39 11.29
N SER A 341 -2.89 -27.60 11.50
CA SER A 341 -1.46 -27.79 11.71
C SER A 341 -0.69 -27.62 10.41
N LEU A 342 0.58 -27.22 10.50
CA LEU A 342 1.43 -27.00 9.32
C LEU A 342 1.61 -28.29 8.50
N GLU A 343 1.77 -29.42 9.17
CA GLU A 343 1.94 -30.73 8.54
C GLU A 343 0.70 -31.16 7.73
N GLU A 344 -0.50 -30.89 8.23
CA GLU A 344 -1.75 -31.20 7.51
C GLU A 344 -2.02 -30.25 6.35
N ARG A 345 -1.38 -29.07 6.37
CA ARG A 345 -1.61 -28.00 5.41
C ARG A 345 -0.42 -27.79 4.47
N TRP A 346 0.44 -28.80 4.30
CA TRP A 346 1.65 -28.69 3.49
C TRP A 346 1.40 -28.22 2.06
N VAL A 347 0.28 -28.61 1.42
CA VAL A 347 -0.11 -28.12 0.08
C VAL A 347 -0.37 -26.62 0.09
N TRP A 348 -1.09 -26.12 1.11
CA TRP A 348 -1.34 -24.68 1.26
C TRP A 348 -0.06 -23.91 1.60
N VAL A 349 0.84 -24.51 2.38
CA VAL A 349 2.16 -23.92 2.63
C VAL A 349 2.95 -23.84 1.32
N LEU A 350 2.94 -24.87 0.48
CA LEU A 350 3.60 -24.87 -0.82
C LEU A 350 3.03 -23.78 -1.75
N ILE A 351 1.71 -23.60 -1.78
CA ILE A 351 1.06 -22.51 -2.55
C ILE A 351 1.51 -21.13 -2.03
N ALA A 352 1.58 -20.94 -0.71
CA ALA A 352 2.08 -19.70 -0.13
C ALA A 352 3.55 -19.44 -0.50
N ILE A 353 4.39 -20.49 -0.47
CA ILE A 353 5.79 -20.42 -0.92
C ILE A 353 5.85 -20.05 -2.40
N LEU A 354 5.00 -20.62 -3.25
CA LEU A 354 4.94 -20.27 -4.66
C LEU A 354 4.57 -18.80 -4.87
N TYR A 355 3.57 -18.28 -4.14
CA TYR A 355 3.22 -16.85 -4.17
C TYR A 355 4.41 -15.97 -3.78
N MET A 356 5.06 -16.31 -2.67
CA MET A 356 6.25 -15.58 -2.21
C MET A 356 7.41 -15.70 -3.20
N ALA A 357 7.58 -16.84 -3.86
CA ALA A 357 8.60 -17.04 -4.88
C ALA A 357 8.30 -16.21 -6.13
N ILE A 358 7.05 -16.12 -6.58
CA ILE A 358 6.66 -15.26 -7.73
C ILE A 358 6.95 -13.79 -7.41
N ILE A 359 6.56 -13.31 -6.23
CA ILE A 359 6.81 -11.92 -5.83
C ILE A 359 8.31 -11.69 -5.66
N GLY A 360 8.98 -12.54 -4.88
CA GLY A 360 10.41 -12.41 -4.55
C GLY A 360 11.32 -12.54 -5.77
N TYR A 361 11.06 -13.50 -6.66
CA TYR A 361 11.82 -13.67 -7.90
C TYR A 361 11.68 -12.43 -8.79
N GLY A 362 10.45 -11.93 -8.97
CA GLY A 362 10.22 -10.71 -9.75
C GLY A 362 10.95 -9.51 -9.15
N THR A 363 10.85 -9.29 -7.84
CA THR A 363 11.54 -8.18 -7.16
C THR A 363 13.05 -8.28 -7.31
N VAL A 364 13.64 -9.44 -7.03
CA VAL A 364 15.10 -9.64 -7.12
C VAL A 364 15.58 -9.49 -8.56
N LEU A 365 14.87 -10.08 -9.52
CA LEU A 365 15.23 -9.99 -10.94
C LEU A 365 15.24 -8.54 -11.44
N GLY A 366 14.23 -7.74 -11.07
CA GLY A 366 14.16 -6.32 -11.43
C GLY A 366 15.30 -5.47 -10.85
N PHE A 367 15.79 -5.81 -9.65
CA PHE A 367 16.97 -5.16 -9.09
C PHE A 367 18.29 -5.64 -9.72
N LEU A 368 18.37 -6.87 -10.21
CA LEU A 368 19.59 -7.43 -10.79
C LEU A 368 19.77 -7.14 -12.28
N ILE A 369 18.70 -7.09 -13.06
CA ILE A 369 18.76 -7.04 -14.53
C ILE A 369 17.89 -5.91 -15.06
N ASP A 370 18.46 -5.04 -15.91
CA ASP A 370 17.66 -4.12 -16.70
C ASP A 370 17.09 -4.88 -17.91
N ILE A 371 15.77 -4.95 -17.99
CA ILE A 371 15.06 -5.67 -19.05
C ILE A 371 14.59 -4.63 -20.08
N PRO A 372 15.32 -4.45 -21.20
CA PRO A 372 14.91 -3.54 -22.24
C PRO A 372 13.65 -4.09 -22.91
N LYS A 373 12.57 -3.29 -22.92
CA LYS A 373 11.36 -3.59 -23.69
C LYS A 373 11.26 -2.62 -24.86
N PRO A 374 11.20 -3.09 -26.12
CA PRO A 374 11.00 -2.20 -27.26
C PRO A 374 9.67 -1.46 -27.12
N LEU A 375 9.68 -0.16 -27.41
CA LEU A 375 8.49 0.69 -27.38
C LEU A 375 7.49 0.23 -28.45
N THR A 376 6.53 -0.60 -28.06
CA THR A 376 5.35 -0.91 -28.89
C THR A 376 4.43 0.31 -28.97
N PRO A 377 3.56 0.43 -30.00
CA PRO A 377 2.56 1.51 -30.08
C PRO A 377 1.68 1.64 -28.84
N LEU A 378 1.46 0.53 -28.10
CA LEU A 378 0.69 0.46 -26.86
C LEU A 378 1.49 0.91 -25.62
N THR A 379 2.81 1.00 -25.72
CA THR A 379 3.72 1.44 -24.65
C THR A 379 4.40 2.77 -24.98
N ARG A 380 4.08 3.39 -26.12
CA ARG A 380 4.57 4.74 -26.44
C ARG A 380 3.87 5.76 -25.54
N ILE A 381 4.68 6.59 -24.89
CA ILE A 381 4.20 7.78 -24.19
C ILE A 381 3.88 8.82 -25.26
N THR A 382 2.61 8.97 -25.61
CA THR A 382 2.15 10.08 -26.45
C THR A 382 1.91 11.30 -25.55
N PRO A 383 2.48 12.47 -25.85
CA PRO A 383 2.18 13.68 -25.11
C PRO A 383 0.71 14.11 -25.33
N PRO A 384 0.06 14.75 -24.34
CA PRO A 384 -1.25 15.37 -24.53
C PRO A 384 -1.23 16.38 -25.69
N PRO A 385 -2.35 16.57 -26.43
CA PRO A 385 -2.45 17.60 -27.48
C PRO A 385 -2.15 19.03 -26.97
N ASP A 386 -2.45 19.28 -25.70
CA ASP A 386 -2.31 20.50 -24.94
C ASP A 386 -0.91 20.68 -24.32
N TYR A 387 -0.03 19.66 -24.42
CA TYR A 387 1.38 19.72 -24.01
C TYR A 387 2.30 20.23 -25.13
N VAL A 388 1.74 20.61 -26.28
CA VAL A 388 2.48 21.35 -27.31
C VAL A 388 2.71 22.76 -26.78
N VAL A 389 3.79 22.94 -26.02
CA VAL A 389 4.46 24.23 -25.97
C VAL A 389 4.70 24.61 -27.44
N PRO A 390 4.23 25.76 -27.94
CA PRO A 390 4.56 26.16 -29.30
C PRO A 390 6.08 26.20 -29.37
N TYR A 391 6.65 25.29 -30.15
CA TYR A 391 8.06 25.29 -30.44
C TYR A 391 8.35 26.62 -31.13
N ILE A 392 8.88 27.59 -30.38
CA ILE A 392 9.44 28.83 -30.92
C ILE A 392 10.67 28.38 -31.71
N GLY A 393 10.47 28.07 -32.99
CA GLY A 393 11.51 27.52 -33.83
C GLY A 393 11.00 26.67 -34.99
N THR A 394 9.88 27.04 -35.62
CA THR A 394 9.76 26.71 -37.04
C THR A 394 10.57 27.77 -37.79
N PRO A 395 11.67 27.41 -38.48
CA PRO A 395 12.27 28.34 -39.42
C PRO A 395 11.21 28.64 -40.50
N THR A 396 10.91 29.92 -40.67
CA THR A 396 10.13 30.41 -41.80
C THR A 396 10.78 29.90 -43.09
N PRO A 397 10.02 29.34 -44.04
CA PRO A 397 10.55 29.06 -45.36
C PRO A 397 11.04 30.38 -45.96
N VAL A 398 12.35 30.50 -46.16
CA VAL A 398 12.91 31.56 -46.98
C VAL A 398 12.73 31.12 -48.43
N GLY A 399 11.91 31.85 -49.18
CA GLY A 399 11.91 31.90 -50.64
C GLY A 399 11.44 30.65 -51.36
#